data_AF-A0AAD9LYA4-F1
#
_entry.id   AF-A0AAD9LYA4-F1
#
_cell.length_a   1.000
_cell.length_b   1.000
_cell.length_c   1.000
_cell.angle_alpha   90.00
_cell.angle_beta   90.00
_cell.angle_gamma   90.00
#
_symmetry.space_group_name_H-M   'P 1'
#
loop_
_entity.id
_entity.type
_entity.pdbx_description
1 polymer ?
#
loop_
_entity_poly.entity_id
_entity_poly.type
_entity_poly.pdbx_seq_one_letter_code
_entity_poly.pdbx_strand_id
1 'polypeptide(L)'
;MRARFKGPGGTGVVSLDDTATVGDLFNEIKDKTGIADFSLKYGWPLQTLTLEHKDANAKELGLNGQSFSIEPAHPRALTPPPAAPPAAAREPEAGGPTAKEARLGSDADATPSEISIPWPGRESTLLLRVMPDDNSCLFTAFGGAIPGKQLEAKELRKMAADYIRQHPDDYPEAVLEMPVDKYIRTIQDPERWGGAIELSIFSDLFDLEIVAFDVKSQNPLRFGENKDSRCILVYSGIHYDRIACSPSEPPYAHSDLPPELDRTNWSTSDDEVLDKTRALIRKLHEMHYFTDTSDFLLRCTVTGCDWLGNGQKEANKHAKASGHSGFSEIKDEPSGGASAAPASAAVGAATSFGDNTLRKCNTPGCEWLGSGLAEASIHTSETGHTSMTDIPDF
;
A
#
# COMPACT_ATOMS: atom_id res chain seq x y z
N MET A 1 -7.89 27.50 2.98
CA MET A 1 -6.84 26.57 3.46
C MET A 1 -7.30 25.11 3.48
N ARG A 2 -6.46 24.17 3.03
CA ARG A 2 -6.64 22.72 3.23
C ARG A 2 -5.42 22.12 3.91
N ALA A 3 -5.62 21.38 5.00
CA ALA A 3 -4.55 20.70 5.73
C ALA A 3 -4.99 19.29 6.18
N ARG A 4 -4.01 18.41 6.38
CA ARG A 4 -4.25 17.05 6.91
C ARG A 4 -3.97 17.03 8.39
N PHE A 5 -4.72 16.25 9.16
CA PHE A 5 -4.40 15.97 10.56
C PHE A 5 -4.37 14.46 10.81
N LYS A 6 -3.50 14.02 11.72
CA LYS A 6 -3.39 12.64 12.20
C LYS A 6 -3.53 12.65 13.71
N GLY A 7 -4.47 11.90 14.25
CA GLY A 7 -4.65 11.76 15.70
C GLY A 7 -5.00 10.34 16.12
N PRO A 8 -5.23 10.11 17.43
CA PRO A 8 -5.56 8.80 17.98
C PRO A 8 -6.82 8.15 17.37
N GLY A 9 -7.75 8.96 16.87
CA GLY A 9 -8.97 8.51 16.18
C GLY A 9 -8.83 8.33 14.66
N GLY A 10 -7.61 8.41 14.12
CA GLY A 10 -7.35 8.29 12.69
C GLY A 10 -6.90 9.59 12.02
N THR A 11 -6.85 9.57 10.69
CA THR A 11 -6.45 10.71 9.85
C THR A 11 -7.65 11.41 9.26
N GLY A 12 -7.58 12.73 9.12
CA GLY A 12 -8.64 13.51 8.50
C GLY A 12 -8.10 14.72 7.74
N VAL A 13 -9.01 15.38 7.03
CA VAL A 13 -8.73 16.60 6.28
C VAL A 13 -9.59 17.72 6.84
N VAL A 14 -8.95 18.86 7.06
CA VAL A 14 -9.60 20.13 7.38
C VAL A 14 -9.52 21.03 6.14
N SER A 15 -10.68 21.55 5.75
CA SER A 15 -10.84 22.51 4.67
C SER A 15 -11.52 23.74 5.25
N LEU A 16 -10.76 24.81 5.39
CA LEU A 16 -11.20 26.10 5.90
C LEU A 16 -11.08 27.15 4.80
N ASP A 17 -11.75 28.28 4.93
CA ASP A 17 -11.58 29.38 3.99
C ASP A 17 -10.19 30.05 4.17
N ASP A 18 -9.88 31.04 3.33
CA ASP A 18 -8.56 31.70 3.33
C ASP A 18 -8.42 32.80 4.39
N THR A 19 -9.53 33.23 5.00
CA THR A 19 -9.58 34.17 6.13
C THR A 19 -9.57 33.45 7.49
N ALA A 20 -9.65 32.12 7.51
CA ALA A 20 -9.69 31.31 8.72
C ALA A 20 -8.45 31.49 9.61
N THR A 21 -8.70 31.54 10.91
CA THR A 21 -7.70 31.73 11.96
C THR A 21 -7.13 30.40 12.46
N VAL A 22 -6.04 30.45 13.22
CA VAL A 22 -5.54 29.28 13.95
C VAL A 22 -6.61 28.74 14.92
N GLY A 23 -7.42 29.62 15.53
CA GLY A 23 -8.54 29.20 16.38
C GLY A 23 -9.57 28.35 15.63
N ASP A 24 -9.91 28.73 14.39
CA ASP A 24 -10.86 27.99 13.55
C ASP A 24 -10.32 26.60 13.16
N LEU A 25 -9.01 26.51 12.94
CA LEU A 25 -8.32 25.23 12.72
C LEU A 25 -8.43 24.29 13.93
N PHE A 26 -8.24 24.80 15.14
CA PHE A 26 -8.41 24.01 16.36
C PHE A 26 -9.87 23.61 16.59
N ASN A 27 -10.83 24.48 16.32
CA ASN A 27 -12.25 24.16 16.46
C ASN A 27 -12.69 23.06 15.48
N GLU A 28 -12.32 23.17 14.21
CA GLU A 28 -12.68 22.19 13.17
C GLU A 28 -12.03 20.82 13.43
N ILE A 29 -10.80 20.79 13.96
CA ILE A 29 -10.16 19.54 14.38
C ILE A 29 -10.82 18.97 15.64
N LYS A 30 -11.20 19.82 16.61
CA LYS A 30 -11.92 19.41 17.82
C LYS A 30 -13.28 18.79 17.49
N ASP A 31 -14.03 19.39 16.57
CA ASP A 31 -15.33 18.89 16.13
C ASP A 31 -15.22 17.54 15.41
N LYS A 32 -14.18 17.35 14.59
CA LYS A 32 -13.95 16.10 13.87
C LYS A 32 -13.34 14.97 14.70
N THR A 33 -12.55 15.29 15.72
CA THR A 33 -11.83 14.28 16.52
C THR A 33 -12.43 14.04 17.89
N GLY A 34 -13.29 14.94 18.38
CA GLY A 34 -13.86 14.89 19.72
C GLY A 34 -12.84 15.09 20.85
N ILE A 35 -11.62 15.54 20.54
CA ILE A 35 -10.55 15.75 21.52
C ILE A 35 -10.67 17.18 22.08
N ALA A 36 -10.92 17.30 23.38
CA ALA A 36 -11.24 18.59 23.99
C ALA A 36 -10.05 19.55 24.10
N ASP A 37 -8.85 19.02 24.31
CA ASP A 37 -7.60 19.75 24.52
C ASP A 37 -6.41 18.99 23.90
N PHE A 38 -5.70 19.63 22.98
CA PHE A 38 -4.60 19.02 22.20
C PHE A 38 -3.65 20.09 21.66
N SER A 39 -2.45 19.67 21.26
CA SER A 39 -1.49 20.47 20.51
C SER A 39 -1.29 19.90 19.10
N LEU A 40 -0.92 20.74 18.14
CA LEU A 40 -0.71 20.32 16.75
C LEU A 40 0.77 20.47 16.37
N LYS A 41 1.43 19.37 16.00
CA LYS A 41 2.81 19.40 15.50
C LYS A 41 2.85 19.36 13.98
N TYR A 42 3.70 20.18 13.34
CA TYR A 42 3.78 20.29 11.87
C TYR A 42 5.15 20.79 11.38
N GLY A 43 5.43 20.57 10.09
CA GLY A 43 6.63 21.07 9.41
C GLY A 43 7.94 20.41 9.83
N TRP A 44 9.02 20.79 9.12
CA TRP A 44 10.40 20.45 9.48
C TRP A 44 11.27 21.73 9.51
N PRO A 45 12.03 22.02 10.57
CA PRO A 45 12.07 21.31 11.86
C PRO A 45 10.69 21.26 12.53
N LEU A 46 10.44 20.23 13.36
CA LEU A 46 9.12 19.97 13.95
C LEU A 46 8.67 21.16 14.82
N GLN A 47 7.60 21.84 14.41
CA GLN A 47 7.03 23.00 15.10
C GLN A 47 5.77 22.60 15.84
N THR A 48 5.53 23.19 17.01
CA THR A 48 4.30 23.00 17.79
C THR A 48 3.42 24.23 17.64
N LEU A 49 2.22 24.08 17.09
CA LEU A 49 1.19 25.08 17.08
C LEU A 49 0.37 24.95 18.37
N THR A 50 0.27 26.05 19.11
CA THR A 50 -0.57 26.17 20.32
C THR A 50 -1.61 27.27 20.10
N LEU A 51 -2.63 27.33 20.97
CA LEU A 51 -3.67 28.37 20.94
C LEU A 51 -3.15 29.78 21.31
N GLU A 52 -1.85 29.96 21.54
CA GLU A 52 -1.22 31.25 21.82
C GLU A 52 -1.34 32.24 20.65
N HIS A 53 -1.45 31.73 19.41
CA HIS A 53 -1.64 32.51 18.19
C HIS A 53 -3.05 32.35 17.59
N LYS A 54 -4.06 32.05 18.41
CA LYS A 54 -5.43 31.74 17.94
C LYS A 54 -6.03 32.75 16.96
N ASP A 55 -5.68 34.03 17.09
CA ASP A 55 -6.22 35.11 16.26
C ASP A 55 -5.41 35.36 14.97
N ALA A 56 -4.28 34.66 14.79
CA ALA A 56 -3.45 34.78 13.60
C ALA A 56 -4.11 34.05 12.41
N ASN A 57 -3.97 34.63 11.21
CA ASN A 57 -4.46 34.01 10.00
C ASN A 57 -3.63 32.76 9.68
N ALA A 58 -4.32 31.63 9.46
CA ALA A 58 -3.66 30.35 9.29
C ALA A 58 -2.83 30.31 7.98
N LYS A 59 -3.28 30.99 6.92
CA LYS A 59 -2.61 31.04 5.62
C LYS A 59 -1.31 31.85 5.68
N GLU A 60 -1.30 32.94 6.43
CA GLU A 60 -0.11 33.76 6.68
C GLU A 60 0.98 33.01 7.46
N LEU A 61 0.58 32.05 8.30
CA LEU A 61 1.48 31.14 9.01
C LEU A 61 1.94 29.94 8.16
N GLY A 62 1.59 29.87 6.86
CA GLY A 62 2.03 28.80 5.97
C GLY A 62 1.47 27.42 6.31
N LEU A 63 0.35 27.36 7.04
CA LEU A 63 -0.27 26.12 7.51
C LEU A 63 -1.02 25.35 6.40
N ASN A 64 -1.13 25.94 5.21
CA ASN A 64 -1.84 25.36 4.07
C ASN A 64 -1.01 24.24 3.43
N GLY A 65 -1.61 23.07 3.21
CA GLY A 65 -0.92 21.89 2.70
C GLY A 65 -0.08 21.15 3.75
N GLN A 66 0.01 21.67 4.98
CA GLN A 66 0.73 21.01 6.06
C GLN A 66 -0.02 19.78 6.56
N SER A 67 0.74 18.87 7.17
CA SER A 67 0.20 17.72 7.88
C SER A 67 0.46 17.89 9.38
N PHE A 68 -0.62 17.94 10.15
CA PHE A 68 -0.60 18.12 11.59
C PHE A 68 -0.68 16.77 12.32
N SER A 69 0.15 16.58 13.34
CA SER A 69 0.00 15.48 14.31
C SER A 69 -0.67 16.01 15.57
N ILE A 70 -1.78 15.39 15.98
CA ILE A 70 -2.55 15.75 17.18
C ILE A 70 -1.94 15.02 18.37
N GLU A 71 -1.43 15.79 19.33
CA GLU A 71 -1.02 15.28 20.64
C GLU A 71 -2.02 15.76 21.70
N PRO A 72 -2.86 14.87 22.27
CA PRO A 72 -3.78 15.22 23.35
C PRO A 72 -3.02 15.77 24.57
N ALA A 73 -3.47 16.89 25.15
CA ALA A 73 -2.81 17.53 26.28
C ALA A 73 -2.90 16.69 27.58
N HIS A 74 -3.86 15.78 27.66
CA HIS A 74 -3.99 14.79 28.74
C HIS A 74 -4.37 13.42 28.14
N PRO A 75 -3.66 12.33 28.50
CA PRO A 75 -4.12 10.98 28.18
C PRO A 75 -5.49 10.77 28.85
N ARG A 76 -6.54 10.58 28.06
CA ARG A 76 -7.89 10.42 28.58
C ARG A 76 -7.97 9.09 29.33
N ALA A 77 -7.94 9.18 30.66
CA ALA A 77 -8.25 8.08 31.56
C ALA A 77 -9.64 7.51 31.21
N LEU A 78 -9.71 6.20 31.02
CA LEU A 78 -10.96 5.47 30.92
C LEU A 78 -11.70 5.62 32.26
N THR A 79 -12.82 6.33 32.25
CA THR A 79 -13.76 6.42 33.37
C THR A 79 -14.30 5.03 33.72
N PRO A 80 -14.16 4.55 34.98
CA PRO A 80 -14.82 3.34 35.46
C PRO A 80 -16.33 3.58 35.71
N PRO A 81 -17.20 2.56 35.62
CA PRO A 81 -18.61 2.67 35.98
C PRO A 81 -18.82 2.92 37.49
N PRO A 82 -19.97 3.50 37.89
CA PRO A 82 -20.15 4.10 39.22
C PRO A 82 -20.18 3.07 40.36
N ALA A 83 -19.58 3.48 41.50
CA ALA A 83 -19.39 2.68 42.70
C ALA A 83 -20.65 2.49 43.56
N ALA A 84 -20.73 1.33 44.22
CA ALA A 84 -21.54 1.05 45.41
C ALA A 84 -20.61 0.78 46.62
N PRO A 85 -21.10 0.92 47.87
CA PRO A 85 -20.40 1.58 49.00
C PRO A 85 -19.39 0.72 49.78
N PRO A 86 -18.58 1.34 50.68
CA PRO A 86 -17.29 0.79 51.11
C PRO A 86 -17.39 -0.13 52.32
N ALA A 87 -16.52 -1.13 52.37
CA ALA A 87 -16.17 -1.86 53.59
C ALA A 87 -14.65 -1.81 53.81
N ALA A 88 -14.28 -1.61 55.06
CA ALA A 88 -12.98 -1.12 55.50
C ALA A 88 -11.86 -2.17 55.55
N ALA A 89 -10.65 -1.69 55.21
CA ALA A 89 -9.33 -1.93 55.83
C ALA A 89 -8.88 -3.36 56.18
N ARG A 90 -7.76 -3.80 55.57
CA ARG A 90 -6.40 -3.90 56.18
C ARG A 90 -5.46 -4.84 55.40
N GLU A 91 -4.31 -4.27 55.01
CA GLU A 91 -2.91 -4.76 54.99
C GLU A 91 -2.45 -6.11 54.35
N PRO A 92 -1.15 -6.19 53.94
CA PRO A 92 -0.62 -7.12 52.94
C PRO A 92 0.20 -8.29 53.54
N GLU A 93 0.39 -9.37 52.76
CA GLU A 93 1.68 -10.00 52.45
C GLU A 93 1.58 -11.49 51.98
N ALA A 94 2.44 -11.81 51.02
CA ALA A 94 3.17 -13.07 50.76
C ALA A 94 2.43 -14.39 50.38
N GLY A 95 2.86 -14.95 49.23
CA GLY A 95 2.80 -16.39 48.93
C GLY A 95 2.45 -16.74 47.47
N GLY A 96 3.44 -17.08 46.64
CA GLY A 96 3.22 -17.68 45.31
C GLY A 96 2.84 -19.17 45.39
N PRO A 97 3.07 -20.00 44.34
CA PRO A 97 2.96 -19.79 42.90
C PRO A 97 1.81 -20.66 42.33
N THR A 98 1.08 -20.22 41.29
CA THR A 98 0.32 -21.18 40.46
C THR A 98 0.29 -20.71 39.01
N ALA A 99 0.83 -21.55 38.15
CA ALA A 99 0.69 -21.46 36.71
C ALA A 99 -0.80 -21.51 36.34
N LYS A 100 -1.28 -20.47 35.65
CA LYS A 100 -2.43 -20.55 34.76
C LYS A 100 -2.19 -19.62 33.57
N GLU A 101 -1.90 -20.28 32.46
CA GLU A 101 -2.40 -19.98 31.13
C GLU A 101 -2.32 -18.52 30.68
N ALA A 102 -1.35 -18.28 29.80
CA ALA A 102 -1.33 -17.16 28.88
C ALA A 102 -2.70 -17.01 28.21
N ARG A 103 -3.45 -15.99 28.65
CA ARG A 103 -4.60 -15.50 27.90
C ARG A 103 -4.07 -14.57 26.81
N LEU A 104 -4.05 -15.12 25.61
CA LEU A 104 -4.16 -14.39 24.35
C LEU A 104 -5.25 -13.31 24.49
N GLY A 105 -4.90 -12.10 24.09
CA GLY A 105 -5.77 -10.94 23.95
C GLY A 105 -4.86 -9.77 23.58
N SER A 106 -4.99 -9.10 22.45
CA SER A 106 -6.07 -9.01 21.47
C SER A 106 -5.44 -8.70 20.11
N ASP A 107 -5.97 -9.25 19.02
CA ASP A 107 -5.68 -8.80 17.67
C ASP A 107 -6.08 -7.32 17.54
N ALA A 108 -5.10 -6.44 17.78
CA ALA A 108 -5.05 -5.18 17.08
C ALA A 108 -4.62 -5.53 15.66
N ASP A 109 -5.42 -5.15 14.66
CA ASP A 109 -5.06 -5.35 13.25
C ASP A 109 -3.64 -4.82 13.04
N ALA A 110 -2.69 -5.73 12.84
CA ALA A 110 -1.30 -5.37 12.61
C ALA A 110 -1.27 -4.44 11.40
N THR A 111 -0.57 -3.31 11.52
CA THR A 111 -0.34 -2.44 10.37
C THR A 111 0.76 -3.04 9.49
N PRO A 112 0.78 -2.78 8.17
CA PRO A 112 1.84 -3.28 7.29
C PRO A 112 3.26 -2.91 7.76
N SER A 113 3.41 -1.76 8.42
CA SER A 113 4.68 -1.29 9.00
C SER A 113 5.14 -2.06 10.25
N GLU A 114 4.24 -2.80 10.91
CA GLU A 114 4.55 -3.62 12.08
C GLU A 114 4.90 -5.06 11.68
N ILE A 115 4.68 -5.44 10.42
CA ILE A 115 5.09 -6.75 9.93
C ILE A 115 6.60 -6.82 9.82
N SER A 116 7.15 -7.81 10.50
CA SER A 116 8.57 -8.12 10.49
C SER A 116 8.83 -9.63 10.42
N ILE A 117 10.05 -9.97 9.99
CA ILE A 117 10.61 -11.31 9.99
C ILE A 117 11.93 -11.29 10.77
N PRO A 118 11.99 -11.94 11.95
CA PRO A 118 13.24 -12.09 12.69
C PRO A 118 14.33 -12.78 11.89
N TRP A 119 15.56 -12.27 12.00
CA TRP A 119 16.73 -12.82 11.35
C TRP A 119 17.95 -12.93 12.29
N PRO A 120 17.93 -13.89 13.24
CA PRO A 120 19.02 -14.07 14.20
C PRO A 120 20.40 -14.27 13.56
N GLY A 121 20.47 -14.99 12.44
CA GLY A 121 21.73 -15.24 11.72
C GLY A 121 22.40 -13.98 11.15
N ARG A 122 21.70 -12.84 11.15
CA ARG A 122 22.21 -11.53 10.74
C ARG A 122 21.99 -10.45 11.79
N GLU A 123 21.69 -10.85 13.03
CA GLU A 123 21.43 -9.95 14.16
C GLU A 123 20.49 -8.78 13.79
N SER A 124 19.41 -9.10 13.08
CA SER A 124 18.57 -8.09 12.45
C SER A 124 17.13 -8.55 12.24
N THR A 125 16.30 -7.59 11.88
CA THR A 125 14.89 -7.76 11.55
C THR A 125 14.68 -7.34 10.09
N LEU A 126 14.10 -8.22 9.27
CA LEU A 126 13.65 -7.86 7.93
C LEU A 126 12.22 -7.30 8.01
N LEU A 127 12.00 -6.13 7.42
CA LEU A 127 10.78 -5.36 7.57
C LEU A 127 10.39 -4.64 6.27
N LEU A 128 9.15 -4.16 6.22
CA LEU A 128 8.64 -3.29 5.18
C LEU A 128 8.80 -1.82 5.60
N ARG A 129 9.47 -1.00 4.78
CA ARG A 129 9.39 0.45 4.91
C ARG A 129 8.29 0.94 3.97
N VAL A 130 7.20 1.42 4.57
CA VAL A 130 6.03 1.93 3.85
C VAL A 130 6.32 3.32 3.29
N MET A 131 6.10 3.54 1.99
CA MET A 131 6.37 4.83 1.36
C MET A 131 5.17 5.79 1.51
N PRO A 132 5.40 7.12 1.42
CA PRO A 132 4.29 8.07 1.33
C PRO A 132 3.42 7.80 0.11
N ASP A 133 2.10 7.92 0.29
CA ASP A 133 1.13 7.83 -0.79
C ASP A 133 0.99 9.18 -1.51
N ASP A 134 1.99 9.49 -2.36
CA ASP A 134 2.17 10.79 -3.01
C ASP A 134 2.44 10.70 -4.52
N ASN A 135 1.96 9.63 -5.17
CA ASN A 135 2.18 9.34 -6.60
C ASN A 135 3.65 9.15 -7.00
N SER A 136 4.58 9.23 -6.04
CA SER A 136 6.02 9.06 -6.24
C SER A 136 6.58 7.86 -5.48
N CYS A 137 5.73 7.00 -4.91
CA CYS A 137 6.11 5.86 -4.08
C CYS A 137 7.18 4.95 -4.72
N LEU A 138 7.08 4.64 -6.02
CA LEU A 138 8.12 3.87 -6.73
C LEU A 138 9.50 4.53 -6.66
N PHE A 139 9.54 5.83 -6.94
CA PHE A 139 10.78 6.59 -6.96
C PHE A 139 11.34 6.75 -5.55
N THR A 140 10.49 6.97 -4.54
CA THR A 140 10.90 7.05 -3.13
C THR A 140 11.38 5.69 -2.60
N ALA A 141 10.71 4.60 -2.97
CA ALA A 141 11.08 3.23 -2.60
C ALA A 141 12.45 2.87 -3.18
N PHE A 142 12.61 3.05 -4.50
CA PHE A 142 13.87 2.79 -5.18
C PHE A 142 14.99 3.75 -4.72
N GLY A 143 14.70 5.04 -4.58
CA GLY A 143 15.66 6.05 -4.16
C GLY A 143 16.26 5.79 -2.78
N GLY A 144 15.48 5.21 -1.86
CA GLY A 144 15.98 4.73 -0.56
C GLY A 144 16.73 3.39 -0.60
N ALA A 145 16.69 2.69 -1.74
CA ALA A 145 17.32 1.39 -1.95
C ALA A 145 18.61 1.47 -2.80
N ILE A 146 19.08 2.68 -3.12
CA ILE A 146 20.32 2.87 -3.87
C ILE A 146 21.52 2.78 -2.89
N PRO A 147 22.55 1.98 -3.20
CA PRO A 147 23.73 1.85 -2.35
C PRO A 147 24.45 3.18 -2.12
N GLY A 148 24.71 3.53 -0.87
CA GLY A 148 25.59 4.64 -0.50
C GLY A 148 25.06 6.05 -0.77
N LYS A 149 23.89 6.20 -1.39
CA LYS A 149 23.26 7.50 -1.63
C LYS A 149 21.75 7.33 -1.76
N GLN A 150 20.99 8.08 -0.95
CA GLN A 150 19.55 8.24 -1.18
C GLN A 150 19.32 9.30 -2.25
N LEU A 151 18.45 9.00 -3.22
CA LEU A 151 18.03 9.94 -4.26
C LEU A 151 16.56 10.30 -4.11
N GLU A 152 16.26 11.57 -4.33
CA GLU A 152 14.91 12.09 -4.29
C GLU A 152 14.12 11.71 -5.55
N ALA A 153 12.80 11.56 -5.40
CA ALA A 153 11.92 11.17 -6.51
C ALA A 153 12.07 12.08 -7.75
N LYS A 154 12.23 13.40 -7.53
CA LYS A 154 12.42 14.38 -8.61
C LYS A 154 13.71 14.12 -9.41
N GLU A 155 14.78 13.70 -8.75
CA GLU A 155 16.05 13.41 -9.42
C GLU A 155 15.91 12.13 -10.25
N LEU A 156 15.32 11.08 -9.70
CA LEU A 156 15.09 9.81 -10.39
C LEU A 156 14.17 9.96 -11.61
N ARG A 157 13.09 10.74 -11.50
CA ARG A 157 12.21 11.06 -12.63
C ARG A 157 12.96 11.74 -13.77
N LYS A 158 13.86 12.67 -13.43
CA LYS A 158 14.71 13.34 -14.42
C LYS A 158 15.68 12.35 -15.06
N MET A 159 16.32 11.47 -14.27
CA MET A 159 17.22 10.45 -14.79
C MET A 159 16.50 9.50 -15.76
N ALA A 160 15.29 9.06 -15.45
CA ALA A 160 14.48 8.23 -16.35
C ALA A 160 14.17 8.96 -17.67
N ALA A 161 13.72 10.21 -17.58
CA ALA A 161 13.44 11.04 -18.75
C ALA A 161 14.68 11.29 -19.62
N ASP A 162 15.84 11.51 -19.00
CA ASP A 162 17.11 11.71 -19.67
C ASP A 162 17.64 10.42 -20.31
N TYR A 163 17.43 9.26 -19.68
CA TYR A 163 17.80 7.95 -20.22
C TYR A 163 17.00 7.61 -21.48
N ILE A 164 15.67 7.75 -21.43
CA ILE A 164 14.78 7.55 -22.59
C ILE A 164 15.21 8.43 -23.77
N ARG A 165 15.55 9.69 -23.50
CA ARG A 165 16.04 10.62 -24.55
C ARG A 165 17.32 10.15 -25.22
N GLN A 166 18.20 9.49 -24.46
CA GLN A 166 19.50 9.01 -24.95
C GLN A 166 19.41 7.64 -25.65
N HIS A 167 18.31 6.91 -25.45
CA HIS A 167 18.08 5.56 -25.97
C HIS A 167 16.75 5.46 -26.76
N PRO A 168 16.54 6.29 -27.80
CA PRO A 168 15.26 6.35 -28.50
C PRO A 168 14.87 5.04 -29.21
N ASP A 169 15.85 4.21 -29.57
CA ASP A 169 15.62 2.92 -30.23
C ASP A 169 15.07 1.86 -29.25
N ASP A 170 15.42 1.97 -27.96
CA ASP A 170 14.97 1.05 -26.90
C ASP A 170 13.59 1.44 -26.35
N TYR A 171 13.22 2.71 -26.48
CA TYR A 171 11.95 3.26 -26.00
C TYR A 171 11.14 3.94 -27.12
N PRO A 172 10.75 3.21 -28.18
CA PRO A 172 9.87 3.74 -29.21
C PRO A 172 8.46 3.97 -28.66
N GLU A 173 7.63 4.73 -29.39
CA GLU A 173 6.24 5.01 -28.99
C GLU A 173 5.40 3.75 -28.73
N ALA A 174 5.74 2.63 -29.38
CA ALA A 174 5.10 1.34 -29.15
C ALA A 174 5.37 0.78 -27.74
N VAL A 175 6.58 1.00 -27.20
CA VAL A 175 6.96 0.59 -25.84
C VAL A 175 6.42 1.57 -24.80
N LEU A 176 6.50 2.87 -25.09
CA LEU A 176 6.04 3.93 -24.17
C LEU A 176 4.51 4.13 -24.19
N GLU A 177 3.83 3.52 -25.15
CA GLU A 177 2.41 3.66 -25.46
C GLU A 177 1.93 5.10 -25.74
N MET A 178 2.86 6.04 -25.93
CA MET A 178 2.64 7.44 -26.25
C MET A 178 3.88 8.05 -26.94
N PRO A 179 3.75 9.26 -27.55
CA PRO A 179 4.89 9.94 -28.15
C PRO A 179 6.04 10.14 -27.17
N VAL A 180 7.27 9.87 -27.61
CA VAL A 180 8.48 9.89 -26.78
C VAL A 180 8.63 11.22 -26.03
N ASP A 181 8.52 12.35 -26.72
CA ASP A 181 8.60 13.69 -26.13
C ASP A 181 7.50 13.95 -25.08
N LYS A 182 6.32 13.35 -25.28
CA LYS A 182 5.21 13.45 -24.33
C LYS A 182 5.52 12.63 -23.08
N TYR A 183 6.01 11.40 -23.24
CA TYR A 183 6.38 10.53 -22.13
C TYR A 183 7.46 11.19 -21.26
N ILE A 184 8.54 11.67 -21.88
CA ILE A 184 9.66 12.37 -21.23
C ILE A 184 9.19 13.56 -20.39
N ARG A 185 8.20 14.32 -20.87
CA ARG A 185 7.63 15.44 -20.11
C ARG A 185 6.75 14.95 -18.97
N THR A 186 5.89 13.97 -19.23
CA THR A 186 4.90 13.47 -18.27
C THR A 186 5.54 12.70 -17.12
N ILE A 187 6.62 11.93 -17.34
CA ILE A 187 7.26 11.17 -16.26
C ILE A 187 7.95 12.06 -15.21
N GLN A 188 8.28 13.31 -15.58
CA GLN A 188 8.82 14.32 -14.67
C GLN A 188 7.77 14.97 -13.76
N ASP A 189 6.48 14.77 -14.05
CA ASP A 189 5.39 15.25 -13.21
C ASP A 189 5.32 14.43 -11.91
N PRO A 190 5.36 15.05 -10.70
CA PRO A 190 5.25 14.32 -9.44
C PRO A 190 3.94 13.52 -9.30
N GLU A 191 2.87 13.90 -10.01
CA GLU A 191 1.60 13.19 -10.00
C GLU A 191 1.59 11.95 -10.91
N ARG A 192 2.62 11.75 -11.73
CA ARG A 192 2.69 10.61 -12.65
C ARG A 192 3.29 9.38 -11.95
N TRP A 193 2.59 8.26 -12.01
CA TRP A 193 3.13 6.99 -11.51
C TRP A 193 4.22 6.45 -12.44
N GLY A 194 5.30 5.95 -11.84
CA GLY A 194 6.27 5.10 -12.54
C GLY A 194 5.81 3.64 -12.56
N GLY A 195 6.50 2.79 -13.31
CA GLY A 195 6.27 1.35 -13.32
C GLY A 195 7.44 0.57 -13.90
N ALA A 196 7.11 -0.50 -14.64
CA ALA A 196 8.09 -1.43 -15.20
C ALA A 196 9.16 -0.77 -16.09
N ILE A 197 8.79 0.27 -16.85
CA ILE A 197 9.72 1.05 -17.69
C ILE A 197 10.76 1.75 -16.82
N GLU A 198 10.33 2.46 -15.78
CA GLU A 198 11.26 3.13 -14.87
C GLU A 198 12.15 2.14 -14.11
N LEU A 199 11.60 1.00 -13.68
CA LEU A 199 12.40 -0.04 -13.01
C LEU A 199 13.46 -0.64 -13.92
N SER A 200 13.17 -0.89 -15.20
CA SER A 200 14.21 -1.38 -16.13
C SER A 200 15.30 -0.33 -16.35
N ILE A 201 14.92 0.92 -16.56
CA ILE A 201 15.86 2.05 -16.71
C ILE A 201 16.75 2.19 -15.46
N PHE A 202 16.16 2.14 -14.27
CA PHE A 202 16.92 2.27 -13.04
C PHE A 202 17.85 1.07 -12.81
N SER A 203 17.44 -0.13 -13.18
CA SER A 203 18.30 -1.30 -13.10
C SER A 203 19.58 -1.12 -13.94
N ASP A 204 19.45 -0.56 -15.15
CA ASP A 204 20.58 -0.29 -16.02
C ASP A 204 21.43 0.89 -15.53
N LEU A 205 20.81 2.00 -15.12
CA LEU A 205 21.52 3.19 -14.64
C LEU A 205 22.36 2.95 -13.39
N PHE A 206 21.89 2.09 -12.49
CA PHE A 206 22.53 1.83 -11.20
C PHE A 206 23.25 0.48 -11.15
N ASP A 207 23.27 -0.27 -12.25
CA ASP A 207 23.86 -1.61 -12.34
C ASP A 207 23.38 -2.55 -11.21
N LEU A 208 22.06 -2.56 -11.00
CA LEU A 208 21.42 -3.14 -9.82
C LEU A 208 20.20 -3.99 -10.24
N GLU A 209 20.16 -5.27 -9.88
CA GLU A 209 18.96 -6.08 -10.08
C GLU A 209 17.85 -5.55 -9.16
N ILE A 210 16.66 -5.30 -9.71
CA ILE A 210 15.50 -4.91 -8.92
C ILE A 210 14.52 -6.08 -8.89
N VAL A 211 14.24 -6.58 -7.68
CA VAL A 211 13.23 -7.61 -7.48
C VAL A 211 11.99 -6.98 -6.84
N ALA A 212 10.92 -6.82 -7.63
CA ALA A 212 9.64 -6.32 -7.15
C ALA A 212 8.71 -7.48 -6.85
N PHE A 213 8.38 -7.72 -5.57
CA PHE A 213 7.39 -8.72 -5.19
C PHE A 213 5.98 -8.16 -5.28
N ASP A 214 5.12 -8.76 -6.09
CA ASP A 214 3.69 -8.47 -6.07
C ASP A 214 3.04 -9.20 -4.88
N VAL A 215 2.42 -8.46 -3.97
CA VAL A 215 1.76 -9.02 -2.78
C VAL A 215 0.56 -9.89 -3.19
N LYS A 216 -0.17 -9.49 -4.25
CA LYS A 216 -1.37 -10.22 -4.68
C LYS A 216 -1.01 -11.61 -5.19
N SER A 217 -0.13 -11.70 -6.19
CA SER A 217 0.29 -12.99 -6.75
C SER A 217 1.37 -13.72 -5.93
N GLN A 218 1.98 -13.03 -4.96
CA GLN A 218 3.15 -13.47 -4.19
C GLN A 218 4.40 -13.76 -5.05
N ASN A 219 4.39 -13.37 -6.32
CA ASN A 219 5.45 -13.66 -7.26
C ASN A 219 6.42 -12.48 -7.41
N PRO A 220 7.72 -12.75 -7.60
CA PRO A 220 8.69 -11.71 -7.91
C PRO A 220 8.70 -11.39 -9.41
N LEU A 221 8.73 -10.11 -9.74
CA LEU A 221 9.16 -9.57 -11.03
C LEU A 221 10.61 -9.12 -10.93
N ARG A 222 11.45 -9.52 -11.88
CA ARG A 222 12.88 -9.19 -11.91
C ARG A 222 13.18 -8.23 -13.05
N PHE A 223 13.96 -7.20 -12.74
CA PHE A 223 14.46 -6.21 -13.69
C PHE A 223 15.99 -6.19 -13.63
N GLY A 224 16.63 -6.25 -14.80
CA GLY A 224 18.07 -6.38 -14.96
C GLY A 224 18.64 -7.64 -14.33
N GLU A 225 18.46 -8.76 -15.01
CA GLU A 225 19.11 -10.02 -14.64
C GLU A 225 20.62 -9.95 -14.87
N ASN A 226 21.38 -10.83 -14.20
CA ASN A 226 22.84 -10.95 -14.30
C ASN A 226 23.64 -9.76 -13.72
N LYS A 227 23.12 -9.09 -12.69
CA LYS A 227 23.85 -8.09 -11.89
C LYS A 227 24.48 -8.74 -10.65
N ASP A 228 25.46 -8.07 -10.04
CA ASP A 228 26.15 -8.58 -8.83
C ASP A 228 25.39 -8.26 -7.52
N SER A 229 24.60 -7.19 -7.54
CA SER A 229 23.83 -6.73 -6.40
C SER A 229 22.36 -6.53 -6.76
N ARG A 230 21.50 -6.60 -5.73
CA ARG A 230 20.06 -6.39 -5.85
C ARG A 230 19.49 -5.48 -4.78
N CYS A 231 18.38 -4.82 -5.10
CA CYS A 231 17.43 -4.32 -4.13
C CYS A 231 16.07 -5.00 -4.29
N ILE A 232 15.22 -4.87 -3.27
CA ILE A 232 13.93 -5.55 -3.23
C ILE A 232 12.83 -4.53 -2.90
N LEU A 233 11.85 -4.45 -3.80
CA LEU A 233 10.65 -3.64 -3.65
C LEU A 233 9.44 -4.54 -3.42
N VAL A 234 8.38 -3.96 -2.88
CA VAL A 234 7.08 -4.61 -2.69
C VAL A 234 6.03 -3.80 -3.43
N TYR A 235 5.21 -4.47 -4.23
CA TYR A 235 4.14 -3.87 -5.00
C TYR A 235 2.80 -4.41 -4.54
N SER A 236 1.89 -3.52 -4.16
CA SER A 236 0.55 -3.87 -3.67
C SER A 236 -0.53 -3.80 -4.76
N GLY A 237 -0.17 -3.58 -6.03
CA GLY A 237 -1.12 -3.34 -7.12
C GLY A 237 -1.29 -1.85 -7.47
N ILE A 238 -1.11 -0.95 -6.50
CA ILE A 238 -1.14 0.51 -6.74
C ILE A 238 -0.03 1.28 -6.03
N HIS A 239 0.70 0.64 -5.12
CA HIS A 239 1.73 1.28 -4.30
C HIS A 239 3.02 0.47 -4.29
N TYR A 240 4.15 1.16 -4.16
CA TYR A 240 5.48 0.56 -4.02
C TYR A 240 6.10 0.91 -2.67
N ASP A 241 6.54 -0.13 -1.97
CA ASP A 241 7.33 -0.05 -0.74
C ASP A 241 8.70 -0.68 -0.94
N ARG A 242 9.55 -0.59 0.08
CA ARG A 242 10.87 -1.22 0.05
C ARG A 242 11.07 -2.21 1.19
N ILE A 243 11.75 -3.30 0.88
CA ILE A 243 12.28 -4.21 1.89
C ILE A 243 13.56 -3.62 2.47
N ALA A 244 13.69 -3.72 3.78
CA ALA A 244 14.87 -3.33 4.50
C ALA A 244 15.23 -4.38 5.56
N CYS A 245 16.51 -4.48 5.86
CA CYS A 245 17.02 -5.27 6.97
C CYS A 245 17.63 -4.29 7.98
N SER A 246 17.02 -4.19 9.16
CA SER A 246 17.42 -3.24 10.20
C SER A 246 18.08 -4.01 11.35
N PRO A 247 19.28 -3.62 11.83
CA PRO A 247 19.89 -4.25 12.99
C PRO A 247 18.95 -4.24 14.21
N SER A 248 18.95 -5.30 15.00
CA SER A 248 18.06 -5.43 16.16
C SER A 248 18.64 -6.39 17.19
N GLU A 249 18.07 -6.35 18.40
CA GLU A 249 18.45 -7.24 19.51
C GLU A 249 17.50 -8.45 19.61
N PRO A 250 17.92 -9.59 20.19
CA PRO A 250 17.05 -10.71 20.48
C PRO A 250 15.74 -10.27 21.18
N PRO A 251 14.56 -10.73 20.74
CA PRO A 251 14.31 -11.85 19.81
C PRO A 251 14.29 -11.46 18.32
N TYR A 252 14.81 -10.28 17.95
CA TYR A 252 14.83 -9.73 16.59
C TYR A 252 13.42 -9.53 16.00
N ALA A 253 12.45 -9.25 16.86
CA ALA A 253 11.04 -9.10 16.46
C ALA A 253 10.69 -7.68 15.98
N HIS A 254 11.46 -6.67 16.35
CA HIS A 254 11.29 -5.28 15.94
C HIS A 254 12.66 -4.60 15.83
N SER A 255 12.69 -3.44 15.20
CA SER A 255 13.84 -2.53 15.22
C SER A 255 13.31 -1.11 15.36
N ASP A 256 13.83 -0.39 16.35
CA ASP A 256 13.55 1.03 16.56
C ASP A 256 14.61 1.93 15.90
N LEU A 257 15.56 1.33 15.16
CA LEU A 257 16.59 2.07 14.47
C LEU A 257 16.01 2.87 13.29
N PRO A 258 16.56 4.06 13.05
CA PRO A 258 16.04 4.93 12.02
C PRO A 258 16.41 4.36 10.63
N PRO A 259 15.61 4.64 9.58
CA PRO A 259 15.76 4.00 8.27
C PRO A 259 17.12 4.21 7.58
N GLU A 260 17.90 5.19 8.01
CA GLU A 260 19.25 5.46 7.47
C GLU A 260 20.27 4.38 7.86
N LEU A 261 19.98 3.58 8.89
CA LEU A 261 20.81 2.44 9.29
C LEU A 261 20.37 1.12 8.66
N ASP A 262 19.32 1.15 7.84
CA ASP A 262 18.86 -0.04 7.16
C ASP A 262 19.83 -0.49 6.08
N ARG A 263 19.95 -1.81 5.94
CA ARG A 263 20.51 -2.42 4.74
C ARG A 263 19.38 -2.68 3.74
N THR A 264 19.52 -2.14 2.54
CA THR A 264 18.54 -2.23 1.44
C THR A 264 19.11 -2.88 0.17
N ASN A 265 20.36 -3.35 0.23
CA ASN A 265 21.04 -4.01 -0.88
C ASN A 265 21.73 -5.31 -0.45
N TRP A 266 21.71 -6.29 -1.34
CA TRP A 266 22.27 -7.63 -1.14
C TRP A 266 22.97 -8.13 -2.39
N SER A 267 23.84 -9.13 -2.26
CA SER A 267 24.38 -9.82 -3.44
C SER A 267 23.28 -10.61 -4.13
N THR A 268 23.35 -10.75 -5.45
CA THR A 268 22.38 -11.57 -6.20
C THR A 268 22.46 -13.08 -5.90
N SER A 269 23.56 -13.54 -5.29
CA SER A 269 23.69 -14.91 -4.78
C SER A 269 23.13 -15.11 -3.37
N ASP A 270 22.63 -14.04 -2.73
CA ASP A 270 22.01 -14.10 -1.41
C ASP A 270 20.53 -14.52 -1.57
N ASP A 271 20.27 -15.82 -1.56
CA ASP A 271 18.89 -16.34 -1.63
C ASP A 271 18.15 -16.28 -0.30
N GLU A 272 18.89 -16.17 0.81
CA GLU A 272 18.31 -16.12 2.15
C GLU A 272 17.46 -14.85 2.34
N VAL A 273 17.88 -13.71 1.76
CA VAL A 273 17.04 -12.50 1.76
C VAL A 273 15.74 -12.72 0.97
N LEU A 274 15.77 -13.45 -0.14
CA LEU A 274 14.55 -13.73 -0.90
C LEU A 274 13.60 -14.63 -0.12
N ASP A 275 14.11 -15.62 0.62
CA ASP A 275 13.29 -16.48 1.46
C ASP A 275 12.63 -15.70 2.62
N LYS A 276 13.39 -14.81 3.26
CA LYS A 276 12.88 -13.91 4.30
C LYS A 276 11.84 -12.95 3.72
N THR A 277 12.10 -12.38 2.55
CA THR A 277 11.12 -11.54 1.85
C THR A 277 9.86 -12.32 1.52
N ARG A 278 9.94 -13.54 0.96
CA ARG A 278 8.75 -14.37 0.69
C ARG A 278 7.92 -14.62 1.93
N ALA A 279 8.56 -14.85 3.08
CA ALA A 279 7.85 -14.98 4.35
C ALA A 279 7.12 -13.69 4.75
N LEU A 280 7.74 -12.53 4.54
CA LEU A 280 7.11 -11.23 4.76
C LEU A 280 5.93 -10.99 3.80
N ILE A 281 6.11 -11.29 2.51
CA ILE A 281 5.07 -11.16 1.48
C ILE A 281 3.85 -12.04 1.80
N ARG A 282 4.04 -13.26 2.31
CA ARG A 282 2.92 -14.11 2.75
C ARG A 282 2.12 -13.45 3.86
N LYS A 283 2.78 -12.88 4.87
CA LYS A 283 2.09 -12.12 5.93
C LYS A 283 1.33 -10.92 5.37
N LEU A 284 1.93 -10.17 4.45
CA LEU A 284 1.27 -9.04 3.77
C LEU A 284 0.05 -9.49 2.96
N HIS A 285 0.14 -10.63 2.28
CA HIS A 285 -0.97 -11.19 1.53
C HIS A 285 -2.10 -11.66 2.45
N GLU A 286 -1.78 -12.35 3.55
CA GLU A 286 -2.75 -12.82 4.55
C GLU A 286 -3.52 -11.67 5.20
N MET A 287 -2.91 -10.49 5.35
CA MET A 287 -3.59 -9.28 5.82
C MET A 287 -4.25 -8.46 4.69
N HIS A 288 -4.32 -8.98 3.47
CA HIS A 288 -4.87 -8.28 2.31
C HIS A 288 -4.21 -6.93 2.02
N TYR A 289 -2.88 -6.82 2.19
CA TYR A 289 -2.11 -5.63 1.80
C TYR A 289 -1.87 -5.57 0.28
N PHE A 290 -2.95 -5.61 -0.48
CA PHE A 290 -2.95 -5.45 -1.93
C PHE A 290 -4.31 -4.92 -2.39
N THR A 291 -4.31 -4.30 -3.57
CA THR A 291 -5.52 -3.76 -4.20
C THR A 291 -5.77 -4.50 -5.50
N ASP A 292 -6.99 -5.02 -5.68
CA ASP A 292 -7.36 -5.75 -6.88
C ASP A 292 -7.68 -4.80 -8.05
N THR A 293 -6.65 -4.44 -8.82
CA THR A 293 -6.76 -3.57 -10.01
C THR A 293 -7.59 -4.14 -11.15
N SER A 294 -8.06 -5.38 -11.05
CA SER A 294 -9.04 -5.95 -11.97
C SER A 294 -10.49 -5.59 -11.59
N ASP A 295 -10.75 -5.39 -10.30
CA ASP A 295 -12.12 -5.39 -9.75
C ASP A 295 -12.55 -4.05 -9.10
N PHE A 296 -11.65 -3.09 -8.88
CA PHE A 296 -12.07 -1.78 -8.33
C PHE A 296 -12.56 -0.79 -9.40
N LEU A 297 -13.61 -0.06 -9.05
CA LEU A 297 -14.26 0.92 -9.92
C LEU A 297 -13.57 2.28 -9.75
N LEU A 298 -12.92 2.77 -10.80
CA LEU A 298 -12.30 4.10 -10.82
C LEU A 298 -13.27 5.13 -11.39
N ARG A 299 -13.23 6.34 -10.84
CA ARG A 299 -13.82 7.54 -11.43
C ARG A 299 -12.75 8.55 -11.81
N CYS A 300 -12.94 9.24 -12.92
CA CYS A 300 -12.13 10.39 -13.29
C CYS A 300 -12.40 11.56 -12.32
N THR A 301 -11.35 12.24 -11.86
CA THR A 301 -11.46 13.39 -10.95
C THR A 301 -11.30 14.73 -11.67
N VAL A 302 -11.06 14.71 -12.99
CA VAL A 302 -11.02 15.93 -13.81
C VAL A 302 -12.42 16.54 -13.88
N THR A 303 -12.54 17.80 -13.47
CA THR A 303 -13.81 18.54 -13.43
C THR A 303 -14.53 18.49 -14.77
N GLY A 304 -15.78 18.02 -14.77
CA GLY A 304 -16.59 17.87 -15.98
C GLY A 304 -16.40 16.53 -16.71
N CYS A 305 -15.69 15.56 -16.11
CA CYS A 305 -15.56 14.22 -16.62
C CYS A 305 -16.26 13.19 -15.71
N ASP A 306 -17.35 12.62 -16.19
CA ASP A 306 -18.15 11.62 -15.45
C ASP A 306 -17.74 10.18 -15.76
N TRP A 307 -16.50 9.98 -16.20
CA TRP A 307 -16.04 8.65 -16.62
C TRP A 307 -15.87 7.73 -15.40
N LEU A 308 -16.41 6.52 -15.53
CA LEU A 308 -16.24 5.39 -14.62
C LEU A 308 -15.67 4.20 -15.40
N GLY A 309 -14.73 3.47 -14.81
CA GLY A 309 -14.22 2.25 -15.43
C GLY A 309 -13.55 1.33 -14.44
N ASN A 310 -13.53 0.04 -14.78
CA ASN A 310 -12.99 -0.99 -13.92
C ASN A 310 -11.50 -1.11 -14.14
N GLY A 311 -10.75 -0.86 -13.07
CA GLY A 311 -9.34 -1.14 -13.02
C GLY A 311 -8.45 -0.21 -13.85
N GLN A 312 -7.15 -0.49 -13.77
CA GLN A 312 -6.12 0.35 -14.37
C GLN A 312 -6.18 0.36 -15.91
N LYS A 313 -6.61 -0.74 -16.53
CA LYS A 313 -6.66 -0.87 -18.00
C LYS A 313 -7.66 0.10 -18.61
N GLU A 314 -8.87 0.19 -18.05
CA GLU A 314 -9.88 1.12 -18.53
C GLU A 314 -9.52 2.58 -18.17
N ALA A 315 -8.87 2.82 -17.03
CA ALA A 315 -8.36 4.15 -16.69
C ALA A 315 -7.25 4.62 -17.65
N ASN A 316 -6.32 3.74 -18.03
CA ASN A 316 -5.30 4.04 -19.03
C ASN A 316 -5.92 4.34 -20.41
N LYS A 317 -6.94 3.57 -20.81
CA LYS A 317 -7.70 3.83 -22.04
C LYS A 317 -8.41 5.17 -22.00
N HIS A 318 -9.04 5.51 -20.88
CA HIS A 318 -9.65 6.82 -20.67
C HIS A 318 -8.61 7.94 -20.75
N ALA A 319 -7.53 7.83 -19.98
CA ALA A 319 -6.43 8.79 -19.99
C ALA A 319 -5.85 9.02 -21.38
N LYS A 320 -5.74 7.95 -22.19
CA LYS A 320 -5.25 8.03 -23.57
C LYS A 320 -6.22 8.75 -24.50
N ALA A 321 -7.54 8.55 -24.31
CA ALA A 321 -8.58 9.16 -25.14
C ALA A 321 -8.87 10.63 -24.75
N SER A 322 -8.89 10.95 -23.46
CA SER A 322 -9.28 12.26 -22.93
C SER A 322 -8.10 13.15 -22.54
N GLY A 323 -6.92 12.58 -22.32
CA GLY A 323 -5.78 13.27 -21.73
C GLY A 323 -5.89 13.47 -20.22
N HIS A 324 -6.89 12.88 -19.56
CA HIS A 324 -7.10 13.00 -18.12
C HIS A 324 -6.17 12.08 -17.33
N SER A 325 -5.56 12.60 -16.25
CA SER A 325 -4.63 11.86 -15.39
C SER A 325 -5.11 11.69 -13.94
N GLY A 326 -6.25 12.28 -13.58
CA GLY A 326 -6.81 12.20 -12.23
C GLY A 326 -7.84 11.10 -12.10
N PHE A 327 -7.59 10.11 -11.24
CA PHE A 327 -8.51 9.02 -10.95
C PHE A 327 -8.67 8.85 -9.43
N SER A 328 -9.84 8.38 -8.99
CA SER A 328 -10.09 7.98 -7.60
C SER A 328 -10.94 6.72 -7.56
N GLU A 329 -10.69 5.87 -6.59
CA GLU A 329 -11.45 4.64 -6.38
C GLU A 329 -12.83 4.95 -5.76
N ILE A 330 -13.86 4.27 -6.26
CA ILE A 330 -15.17 4.17 -5.62
C ILE A 330 -15.15 2.89 -4.78
N LYS A 331 -15.21 3.04 -3.46
CA LYS A 331 -15.30 1.90 -2.54
C LYS A 331 -16.72 1.35 -2.53
N ASP A 332 -16.86 0.03 -2.62
CA ASP A 332 -18.11 -0.64 -2.33
C ASP A 332 -18.38 -0.53 -0.81
N GLU A 333 -19.38 0.25 -0.43
CA GLU A 333 -19.95 0.11 0.91
C GLU A 333 -20.80 -1.16 0.94
N PRO A 334 -20.54 -2.12 1.84
CA PRO A 334 -21.34 -3.33 1.91
C PRO A 334 -22.77 -2.95 2.29
N SER A 335 -23.69 -3.09 1.33
CA SER A 335 -25.11 -2.90 1.53
C SER A 335 -25.60 -3.79 2.68
N GLY A 336 -26.15 -3.15 3.70
CA GLY A 336 -26.63 -3.80 4.91
C GLY A 336 -27.63 -4.93 4.65
N GLY A 337 -27.39 -6.03 5.38
CA GLY A 337 -28.33 -7.05 5.84
C GLY A 337 -29.63 -7.26 5.07
N ALA A 338 -29.62 -8.26 4.18
CA ALA A 338 -30.81 -9.06 3.90
C ALA A 338 -30.52 -10.52 4.25
N SER A 339 -31.37 -11.06 5.11
CA SER A 339 -31.34 -12.38 5.73
C SER A 339 -31.24 -13.54 4.74
N ALA A 340 -30.33 -14.49 4.99
CA ALA A 340 -30.41 -15.85 4.45
C ALA A 340 -30.23 -16.88 5.58
N ALA A 341 -31.26 -17.72 5.75
CA ALA A 341 -31.23 -18.93 6.57
C ALA A 341 -30.47 -20.06 5.83
N PRO A 342 -29.99 -21.12 6.54
CA PRO A 342 -28.92 -21.97 6.05
C PRO A 342 -29.41 -23.22 5.32
N ALA A 343 -28.62 -23.68 4.34
CA ALA A 343 -28.65 -25.04 3.78
C ALA A 343 -27.19 -25.45 3.52
N SER A 344 -26.59 -26.22 4.44
CA SER A 344 -26.42 -27.68 4.40
C SER A 344 -25.26 -28.16 3.52
N ALA A 345 -24.32 -28.82 4.18
CA ALA A 345 -23.06 -29.37 3.67
C ALA A 345 -23.22 -30.57 2.71
N ALA A 346 -22.25 -30.73 1.80
CA ALA A 346 -21.65 -32.01 1.39
C ALA A 346 -20.53 -31.74 0.36
N VAL A 347 -19.26 -32.01 0.67
CA VAL A 347 -18.46 -33.26 0.43
C VAL A 347 -17.36 -32.94 -0.59
N GLY A 348 -16.12 -33.19 -0.20
CA GLY A 348 -14.94 -32.89 -1.01
C GLY A 348 -14.66 -33.90 -2.12
N ALA A 349 -13.82 -33.47 -3.06
CA ALA A 349 -13.02 -34.34 -3.91
C ALA A 349 -11.75 -33.60 -4.34
N ALA A 350 -10.65 -34.33 -4.37
CA ALA A 350 -9.30 -33.88 -4.64
C ALA A 350 -8.99 -33.69 -6.14
N THR A 351 -7.78 -33.16 -6.41
CA THR A 351 -7.03 -33.12 -7.68
C THR A 351 -7.50 -32.03 -8.65
N SER A 352 -6.68 -31.36 -9.46
CA SER A 352 -5.40 -31.69 -10.10
C SER A 352 -4.73 -30.38 -10.58
N PHE A 353 -3.44 -30.43 -10.86
CA PHE A 353 -2.67 -29.36 -11.52
C PHE A 353 -3.41 -28.75 -12.71
N GLY A 354 -3.33 -27.41 -12.79
CA GLY A 354 -4.07 -26.56 -13.71
C GLY A 354 -3.92 -26.96 -15.17
N ASP A 355 -5.03 -27.36 -15.75
CA ASP A 355 -5.23 -27.40 -17.19
C ASP A 355 -5.67 -26.00 -17.64
N ASN A 356 -4.81 -25.27 -18.36
CA ASN A 356 -5.11 -23.96 -18.94
C ASN A 356 -5.68 -24.03 -20.37
N THR A 357 -6.06 -25.22 -20.85
CA THR A 357 -6.58 -25.38 -22.21
C THR A 357 -7.89 -24.61 -22.39
N LEU A 358 -7.92 -23.73 -23.40
CA LEU A 358 -9.11 -22.96 -23.78
C LEU A 358 -10.14 -23.90 -24.43
N ARG A 359 -11.41 -23.79 -24.01
CA ARG A 359 -12.52 -24.65 -24.45
C ARG A 359 -13.68 -23.81 -24.95
N LYS A 360 -14.34 -24.30 -25.99
CA LYS A 360 -15.57 -23.70 -26.53
C LYS A 360 -16.74 -24.66 -26.38
N CYS A 361 -17.90 -24.14 -25.99
CA CYS A 361 -19.15 -24.89 -26.00
C CYS A 361 -19.68 -25.08 -27.44
N ASN A 362 -20.09 -26.31 -27.78
CA ASN A 362 -20.59 -26.65 -29.11
C ASN A 362 -22.12 -26.57 -29.23
N THR A 363 -22.85 -26.25 -28.15
CA THR A 363 -24.31 -26.17 -28.19
C THR A 363 -24.76 -25.04 -29.13
N PRO A 364 -25.66 -25.29 -30.09
CA PRO A 364 -26.14 -24.25 -31.01
C PRO A 364 -26.71 -23.04 -30.26
N GLY A 365 -26.19 -21.84 -30.55
CA GLY A 365 -26.61 -20.60 -29.88
C GLY A 365 -25.88 -20.31 -28.57
N CYS A 366 -24.94 -21.15 -28.15
CA CYS A 366 -24.07 -20.89 -27.00
C CYS A 366 -22.70 -20.40 -27.48
N GLU A 367 -22.31 -19.19 -27.07
CA GLU A 367 -21.02 -18.57 -27.41
C GLU A 367 -19.98 -18.71 -26.30
N TRP A 368 -20.22 -19.62 -25.35
CA TRP A 368 -19.37 -19.78 -24.18
C TRP A 368 -17.96 -20.28 -24.55
N LEU A 369 -16.96 -19.59 -24.00
CA LEU A 369 -15.53 -19.87 -24.06
C LEU A 369 -14.96 -19.74 -22.65
N GLY A 370 -14.20 -20.74 -22.20
CA GLY A 370 -13.59 -20.74 -20.87
C GLY A 370 -12.29 -21.51 -20.84
N SER A 371 -11.44 -21.21 -19.87
CA SER A 371 -10.14 -21.84 -19.69
C SER A 371 -10.19 -22.91 -18.60
N GLY A 372 -9.68 -24.09 -18.93
CA GLY A 372 -9.59 -25.20 -18.00
C GLY A 372 -10.88 -25.94 -17.70
N LEU A 373 -10.73 -27.04 -16.97
CA LEU A 373 -11.83 -27.96 -16.66
C LEU A 373 -12.81 -27.42 -15.61
N ALA A 374 -12.33 -26.52 -14.74
CA ALA A 374 -13.16 -25.93 -13.69
C ALA A 374 -14.26 -25.03 -14.28
N GLU A 375 -13.91 -24.11 -15.17
CA GLU A 375 -14.88 -23.23 -15.82
C GLU A 375 -15.84 -24.01 -16.73
N ALA A 376 -15.34 -25.03 -17.44
CA ALA A 376 -16.16 -25.94 -18.23
C ALA A 376 -17.18 -26.70 -17.37
N SER A 377 -16.78 -27.15 -16.18
CA SER A 377 -17.67 -27.83 -15.24
C SER A 377 -18.75 -26.90 -14.70
N ILE A 378 -18.40 -25.64 -14.40
CA ILE A 378 -19.37 -24.62 -13.96
C ILE A 378 -20.39 -24.37 -15.07
N HIS A 379 -19.94 -24.09 -16.30
CA HIS A 379 -20.82 -23.88 -17.44
C HIS A 379 -21.76 -25.05 -17.69
N THR A 380 -21.24 -26.28 -17.61
CA THR A 380 -22.05 -27.50 -17.76
C THR A 380 -23.12 -27.59 -16.68
N SER A 381 -22.78 -27.26 -15.42
CA SER A 381 -23.71 -27.31 -14.30
C SER A 381 -24.83 -26.26 -14.40
N GLU A 382 -24.53 -25.08 -14.94
CA GLU A 382 -25.49 -23.97 -15.05
C GLU A 382 -26.40 -24.10 -16.27
N THR A 383 -25.89 -24.65 -17.37
CA THR A 383 -26.60 -24.66 -18.67
C THR A 383 -27.03 -26.05 -19.13
N GLY A 384 -26.48 -27.11 -18.54
CA GLY A 384 -26.66 -28.49 -18.99
C GLY A 384 -25.89 -28.81 -20.29
N HIS A 385 -25.07 -27.90 -20.81
CA HIS A 385 -24.31 -28.11 -22.02
C HIS A 385 -23.08 -28.98 -21.76
N THR A 386 -23.05 -30.19 -22.33
CA THR A 386 -21.98 -31.18 -22.08
C THR A 386 -21.00 -31.34 -23.25
N SER A 387 -21.27 -30.71 -24.40
CA SER A 387 -20.42 -30.82 -25.59
C SER A 387 -19.47 -29.64 -25.69
N MET A 388 -18.16 -29.90 -25.57
CA MET A 388 -17.11 -28.89 -25.68
C MET A 388 -15.97 -29.33 -26.60
N THR A 389 -15.28 -28.37 -27.18
CA THR A 389 -14.08 -28.58 -28.01
C THR A 389 -12.90 -27.84 -27.38
N ASP A 390 -11.79 -28.56 -27.18
CA ASP A 390 -10.51 -27.99 -26.76
C ASP A 390 -9.89 -27.26 -27.95
N ILE A 391 -9.45 -26.02 -27.72
CA ILE A 391 -8.78 -25.18 -28.71
C ILE A 391 -7.27 -25.26 -28.41
N PRO A 392 -6.49 -26.04 -29.17
CA PRO A 392 -5.04 -26.08 -29.00
C PRO A 392 -4.39 -24.76 -29.45
N ASP A 393 -3.44 -24.29 -28.63
CA ASP A 393 -2.55 -23.14 -28.83
C ASP A 393 -3.21 -21.74 -28.94
N PHE A 394 -3.57 -21.19 -27.76
CA PHE A 394 -3.49 -19.75 -27.48
C PHE A 394 -2.67 -19.50 -26.24
#